data_AF-A0A975J9R6-F1
#
_entry.id   AF-A0A975J9R6-F1
#
_cell.length_a   1.000
_cell.length_b   1.000
_cell.length_c   1.000
_cell.angle_alpha   90.00
_cell.angle_beta   90.00
_cell.angle_gamma   90.00
#
_symmetry.space_group_name_H-M   'P 1'
#
loop_
_entity.id
_entity.type
_entity.pdbx_description
1 polymer ?
#
loop_
_entity_poly.entity_id
_entity_poly.type
_entity_poly.pdbx_seq_one_letter_code
_entity_poly.pdbx_strand_id
1 'polypeptide(L)'
;MNCQIKLYEEQFKLNQQKRFAASSEKMDSNQLSIFNEAEKESRPEKEEHTIKEITYKRRKSKGLNKKSFEDLPVEVIEYRLSEEEQTCPTFSSHLHEMSKILDFFNV
;
A
#
# COMPACT_ATOMS: atom_id res chain seq x y z
N MET A 1 -20.48 -15.39 31.73
CA MET A 1 -19.28 -15.73 32.52
C MET A 1 -17.97 -15.71 31.73
N ASN A 2 -17.87 -15.10 30.54
CA ASN A 2 -16.61 -15.05 29.75
C ASN A 2 -16.11 -13.63 29.45
N CYS A 3 -16.84 -12.59 29.88
CA CYS A 3 -16.51 -11.20 29.57
C CYS A 3 -15.25 -10.73 30.32
N GLN A 4 -15.11 -11.14 31.59
CA GLN A 4 -13.99 -10.76 32.43
C GLN A 4 -12.66 -11.35 31.94
N ILE A 5 -12.67 -12.60 31.45
CA ILE A 5 -11.49 -13.25 30.88
C ILE A 5 -11.05 -12.55 29.60
N LYS A 6 -12.00 -12.24 28.70
CA LYS A 6 -11.71 -11.49 27.46
C LYS A 6 -11.10 -10.12 27.75
N LEU A 7 -11.67 -9.40 28.72
CA LEU A 7 -11.12 -8.10 29.15
C LEU A 7 -9.69 -8.23 29.65
N TYR A 8 -9.38 -9.25 30.45
CA TYR A 8 -8.02 -9.47 30.93
C TYR A 8 -7.06 -9.88 29.80
N GLU A 9 -7.49 -10.68 28.83
CA GLU A 9 -6.69 -11.02 27.66
C GLU A 9 -6.36 -9.80 26.80
N GLU A 10 -7.33 -8.90 26.58
CA GLU A 10 -7.08 -7.65 25.85
C GLU A 10 -6.14 -6.71 26.60
N GLN A 11 -6.35 -6.54 27.92
CA GLN A 11 -5.44 -5.76 28.76
C GLN A 11 -4.02 -6.34 28.75
N PHE A 12 -3.88 -7.66 28.74
CA PHE A 12 -2.58 -8.33 28.67
C PHE A 12 -1.89 -8.08 27.33
N LYS A 13 -2.59 -8.23 26.20
CA LYS A 13 -2.05 -7.96 24.85
C LYS A 13 -1.60 -6.51 24.70
N LEU A 14 -2.41 -5.56 25.19
CA LEU A 14 -2.10 -4.14 25.15
C LEU A 14 -0.84 -3.82 25.97
N ASN A 15 -0.69 -4.44 27.15
CA ASN A 15 0.52 -4.28 27.95
C ASN A 15 1.77 -4.90 27.30
N GLN A 16 1.64 -6.07 26.67
CA GLN A 16 2.73 -6.69 25.92
C GLN A 16 3.18 -5.79 24.75
N GLN A 17 2.23 -5.23 24.00
CA GLN A 17 2.52 -4.30 22.92
C GLN A 17 3.22 -3.04 23.45
N LYS A 18 2.72 -2.42 24.52
CA LYS A 18 3.39 -1.24 25.10
C LYS A 18 4.82 -1.51 25.58
N ARG A 19 5.11 -2.72 26.06
CA ARG A 19 6.43 -3.10 26.60
C ARG A 19 7.42 -3.54 25.53
N PHE A 20 6.95 -4.22 24.49
CA PHE A 20 7.80 -4.92 23.52
C PHE A 20 7.60 -4.47 22.06
N ALA A 21 6.67 -3.57 21.77
CA ALA A 21 6.56 -2.97 20.43
C ALA A 21 7.78 -2.09 20.13
N ALA A 22 8.12 -2.00 18.84
CA ALA A 22 9.23 -1.19 18.37
C ALA A 22 9.02 0.28 18.77
N SER A 23 9.96 0.84 19.54
CA SER A 23 9.91 2.23 20.00
C SER A 23 10.05 3.26 18.87
N SER A 24 10.26 2.80 17.62
CA SER A 24 10.30 3.59 16.40
C SER A 24 8.92 3.84 15.78
N GLU A 25 7.87 3.14 16.20
CA GLU A 25 6.48 3.39 15.76
C GLU A 25 5.82 4.54 16.55
N LYS A 26 6.58 5.60 16.83
CA LYS A 26 6.02 6.80 17.45
C LYS A 26 5.35 7.64 16.38
N MET A 27 4.03 7.78 16.46
CA MET A 27 3.31 8.74 15.63
C MET A 27 3.68 10.15 16.08
N ASP A 28 4.08 11.01 15.15
CA ASP A 28 4.39 12.41 15.43
C ASP A 28 3.13 13.14 15.91
N SER A 29 3.24 14.07 16.85
CA SER A 29 2.06 14.77 17.37
C SER A 29 1.37 15.65 16.33
N ASN A 30 2.08 16.00 15.25
CA ASN A 30 1.53 16.72 14.11
C ASN A 30 0.94 15.79 13.03
N GLN A 31 1.06 14.46 13.20
CA GLN A 31 0.51 13.50 12.24
C GLN A 31 -1.00 13.39 12.43
N LEU A 32 -1.75 13.84 11.42
CA LEU A 32 -3.21 13.74 11.39
C LEU A 32 -3.62 12.25 11.40
N SER A 33 -4.52 11.89 12.32
CA SER A 33 -5.07 10.53 12.41
C SER A 33 -6.19 10.34 11.38
N ILE A 34 -5.82 10.16 10.12
CA ILE A 34 -6.75 10.09 8.97
C ILE A 34 -7.59 8.80 9.00
N PHE A 35 -7.14 7.76 9.70
CA PHE A 35 -7.77 6.43 9.73
C PHE A 35 -8.53 6.11 11.03
N ASN A 36 -8.78 7.09 11.90
CA ASN A 36 -9.45 6.87 13.18
C ASN A 36 -10.97 7.12 13.17
N GLU A 37 -11.60 7.01 12.00
CA GLU A 37 -13.03 7.24 11.85
C GLU A 37 -13.85 6.17 12.61
N ALA A 38 -13.46 4.91 12.49
CA ALA A 38 -14.21 3.79 13.07
C ALA A 38 -14.30 3.82 14.60
N GLU A 39 -13.21 4.17 15.31
CA GLU A 39 -13.23 4.24 16.78
C GLU A 39 -13.96 5.49 17.26
N LYS A 40 -13.72 6.64 16.59
CA LYS A 40 -14.38 7.92 16.91
C LYS A 40 -15.90 7.84 16.73
N GLU A 41 -16.36 7.11 15.73
CA GLU A 41 -17.79 6.95 15.44
C GLU A 41 -18.41 5.74 16.15
N SER A 42 -17.61 4.94 16.85
CA SER A 42 -18.10 3.79 17.59
C SER A 42 -19.11 4.23 18.67
N ARG A 43 -20.27 3.55 18.69
CA ARG A 43 -21.32 3.77 19.69
C ARG A 43 -21.56 2.48 20.44
N PRO A 44 -20.78 2.17 21.48
CA PRO A 44 -20.85 0.89 22.19
C PRO A 44 -22.19 0.67 22.90
N GLU A 45 -22.97 1.73 23.10
CA GLU A 45 -24.29 1.69 23.73
C GLU A 45 -25.42 1.32 22.73
N LYS A 46 -25.15 1.30 21.42
CA LYS A 46 -26.13 0.87 20.42
C LYS A 46 -26.07 -0.65 20.22
N GLU A 47 -27.24 -1.28 20.17
CA GLU A 47 -27.36 -2.69 19.83
C GLU A 47 -26.78 -2.98 18.43
N GLU A 48 -26.02 -4.07 18.32
CA GLU A 48 -25.46 -4.52 17.05
C GLU A 48 -26.59 -4.80 16.04
N HIS A 49 -26.39 -4.37 14.80
CA HIS A 49 -27.34 -4.60 13.73
C HIS A 49 -27.43 -6.09 13.40
N THR A 50 -28.65 -6.60 13.23
CA THR A 50 -28.85 -8.00 12.80
C THR A 50 -28.28 -8.20 11.40
N ILE A 51 -27.32 -9.11 11.27
CA ILE A 51 -26.70 -9.47 10.00
C ILE A 51 -27.78 -10.07 9.09
N LYS A 52 -28.06 -9.41 7.96
CA LYS A 52 -28.99 -9.91 6.93
C LYS A 52 -28.22 -10.68 5.89
N GLU A 53 -28.61 -11.92 5.62
CA GLU A 53 -28.02 -12.72 4.56
C GLU A 53 -28.48 -12.21 3.19
N ILE A 54 -27.52 -11.85 2.34
CA ILE A 54 -27.79 -11.44 0.96
C ILE A 54 -28.22 -12.70 0.18
N THR A 55 -29.47 -12.73 -0.27
CA THR A 55 -30.08 -13.91 -0.92
C THR A 55 -29.63 -14.14 -2.36
N TYR A 56 -29.00 -13.14 -3.02
CA TYR A 56 -28.67 -13.24 -4.43
C TYR A 56 -27.16 -13.42 -4.67
N LYS A 57 -26.83 -14.37 -5.56
CA LYS A 57 -25.47 -14.56 -6.08
C LYS A 57 -25.36 -13.93 -7.45
N ARG A 58 -24.59 -12.83 -7.57
CA ARG A 58 -24.25 -12.24 -8.87
C ARG A 58 -23.24 -13.14 -9.60
N ARG A 59 -23.57 -13.55 -10.84
CA ARG A 59 -22.60 -14.19 -11.72
C ARG A 59 -21.53 -13.17 -12.13
N LYS A 60 -20.28 -13.36 -11.69
CA LYS A 60 -19.12 -12.64 -12.19
C LYS A 60 -18.64 -13.35 -13.46
N SER A 61 -18.57 -12.65 -14.58
CA SER A 61 -17.83 -13.16 -15.73
C SER A 61 -16.34 -13.24 -15.35
N LYS A 62 -15.72 -14.40 -15.55
CA LYS A 62 -14.27 -14.54 -15.43
C LYS A 62 -13.65 -13.85 -16.66
N GLY A 63 -13.45 -12.54 -16.57
CA GLY A 63 -12.77 -11.79 -17.63
C GLY A 63 -11.33 -12.30 -17.77
N LEU A 64 -10.95 -12.74 -18.97
CA LEU A 64 -9.55 -12.96 -19.32
C LEU A 64 -8.88 -11.59 -19.51
N ASN A 65 -8.38 -11.00 -18.42
CA ASN A 65 -7.57 -9.78 -18.46
C ASN A 65 -6.14 -10.02 -19.02
N LYS A 66 -5.93 -11.05 -19.87
CA LYS A 66 -4.58 -11.45 -20.31
C LYS A 66 -4.35 -11.25 -21.81
N LYS A 67 -5.38 -11.31 -22.65
CA LYS A 67 -5.24 -11.27 -24.12
C LYS A 67 -5.40 -9.87 -24.73
N SER A 68 -5.73 -8.86 -23.93
CA SER A 68 -6.08 -7.53 -24.43
C SER A 68 -4.89 -6.59 -24.65
N PHE A 69 -3.68 -7.01 -24.29
CA PHE A 69 -2.50 -6.13 -24.28
C PHE A 69 -1.43 -6.54 -25.31
N GLU A 70 -1.60 -7.64 -26.04
CA GLU A 70 -0.64 -8.10 -27.06
C GLU A 70 -0.69 -7.25 -28.34
N ASP A 71 -1.85 -6.69 -28.67
CA ASP A 71 -2.05 -5.86 -29.87
C ASP A 71 -1.81 -4.36 -29.63
N LEU A 72 -1.37 -3.96 -28.43
CA LEU A 72 -1.20 -2.55 -28.09
C LEU A 72 0.14 -2.04 -28.69
N PRO A 73 0.13 -0.96 -29.50
CA PRO A 73 1.36 -0.44 -30.08
C PRO A 73 2.29 0.05 -28.98
N VAL A 74 3.53 -0.46 -28.98
CA VAL A 74 4.60 -0.04 -28.09
C VAL A 74 5.52 0.90 -28.86
N GLU A 75 5.57 2.16 -28.44
CA GLU A 75 6.58 3.10 -28.90
C GLU A 75 7.82 3.02 -28.00
N VAL A 76 9.00 3.00 -28.60
CA VAL A 76 10.29 2.92 -27.91
C VAL A 76 11.04 4.23 -28.13
N ILE A 77 11.31 4.97 -27.05
CA ILE A 77 12.09 6.21 -27.09
C ILE A 77 13.47 5.94 -26.47
N GLU A 78 14.54 6.10 -27.25
CA GLU A 78 15.93 6.02 -26.74
C GLU A 78 16.43 7.41 -26.37
N TYR A 79 16.75 7.62 -25.09
CA TYR A 79 17.42 8.84 -24.61
C TYR A 79 18.93 8.56 -24.42
N ARG A 80 19.76 9.03 -25.35
CA ARG A 80 21.22 8.99 -25.21
C ARG A 80 21.76 10.37 -24.86
N LEU A 81 22.66 10.42 -23.88
CA LEU A 81 23.41 11.64 -23.56
C LEU A 81 24.32 12.00 -24.74
N SER A 82 24.49 13.31 -24.98
CA SER A 82 25.46 13.80 -25.96
C SER A 82 26.89 13.46 -25.55
N GLU A 83 27.83 13.40 -26.51
CA GLU A 83 29.22 12.99 -26.24
C GLU A 83 29.91 13.87 -25.17
N GLU A 84 29.52 15.14 -25.09
CA GLU A 84 30.03 16.11 -24.12
C GLU A 84 29.57 15.80 -22.68
N GLU A 85 28.36 15.26 -22.52
CA GLU A 85 27.72 14.97 -21.23
C GLU A 85 28.01 13.56 -20.71
N GLN A 86 28.62 12.70 -21.54
CA GLN A 86 29.04 11.34 -21.16
C GLN A 86 30.33 11.33 -20.31
N THR A 87 30.83 12.50 -19.92
CA THR A 87 32.00 12.65 -19.05
C THR A 87 31.58 13.19 -17.69
N CYS A 88 32.03 12.54 -16.62
CA CYS A 88 31.73 13.00 -15.27
C CYS A 88 32.49 14.31 -14.98
N PRO A 89 31.81 15.42 -14.61
CA PRO A 89 32.48 16.70 -14.36
C PRO A 89 33.46 16.66 -13.17
N THR A 90 33.30 15.69 -12.27
CA THR A 90 34.10 15.59 -11.04
C THR A 90 35.32 14.68 -11.19
N PHE A 91 35.25 13.67 -12.05
CA PHE A 91 36.27 12.61 -12.14
C PHE A 91 36.83 12.41 -13.55
N SER A 92 36.39 13.21 -14.54
CA SER A 92 36.74 13.14 -15.97
C SER A 92 36.69 11.74 -16.59
N SER A 93 36.05 10.79 -15.90
CA SER A 93 35.85 9.42 -16.35
C SER A 93 34.60 9.33 -17.22
N HIS A 94 34.62 8.38 -18.14
CA HIS A 94 33.48 8.08 -18.98
C HIS A 94 32.37 7.43 -18.16
N LEU A 95 31.13 7.90 -18.32
CA LEU A 95 29.98 7.36 -17.61
C LEU A 95 29.67 5.94 -18.11
N HIS A 96 29.45 5.02 -17.17
CA HIS A 96 29.06 3.64 -17.49
C HIS A 96 27.54 3.55 -17.68
N GLU A 97 27.08 2.98 -18.80
CA GLU A 97 25.66 2.74 -19.05
C GLU A 97 25.15 1.61 -18.12
N MET A 98 24.33 1.96 -17.13
CA MET A 98 23.87 1.00 -16.12
C MET A 98 22.62 0.20 -16.54
N SER A 99 21.70 0.78 -17.32
CA SER A 99 20.51 0.06 -17.81
C SER A 99 19.78 0.83 -18.92
N LYS A 100 19.34 0.13 -19.96
CA LYS A 100 18.38 0.65 -20.94
C LYS A 100 16.98 0.47 -20.38
N ILE A 101 16.34 1.57 -19.99
CA ILE A 101 14.92 1.59 -19.67
C ILE A 101 14.21 1.98 -20.96
N LEU A 102 13.41 1.07 -21.50
CA LEU A 102 12.49 1.37 -22.59
C LEU A 102 11.22 1.86 -21.90
N ASP A 103 10.94 3.15 -21.98
CA ASP A 103 9.69 3.68 -21.46
C ASP A 103 8.54 3.25 -22.38
N PHE A 104 7.61 2.48 -21.83
CA PHE A 104 6.37 2.10 -22.51
C PHE A 104 5.36 3.25 -22.38
N PHE A 105 5.52 4.33 -23.13
CA PHE A 105 4.49 5.36 -23.21
C PHE A 105 3.47 5.00 -24.29
N ASN A 106 2.36 4.37 -23.87
CA ASN A 106 1.04 4.65 -24.42
C ASN A 106 -0.09 4.10 -23.51
N VAL A 107 -0.58 4.96 -22.62
CA VAL A 107 -1.99 5.08 -22.17
C VAL A 107 -2.29 6.56 -21.97
#